data_AF-A0AAU7JIK1-F1
#
_entry.id   AF-A0AAU7JIK1-F1
#
_cell.length_a   1.000
_cell.length_b   1.000
_cell.length_c   1.000
_cell.angle_alpha   90.00
_cell.angle_beta   90.00
_cell.angle_gamma   90.00
#
_symmetry.space_group_name_H-M   'P 1'
#
loop_
_entity.id
_entity.type
_entity.pdbx_description
1 polymer ?
#
loop_
_entity_poly.entity_id
_entity_poly.type
_entity_poly.pdbx_seq_one_letter_code
_entity_poly.pdbx_strand_id
1 'polypeptide(L)'
;MPHLRSEPAGVVGSLNELFALAHAMESEAVARYSDYATAMRAQKQDDLADLFERIAQEERGHLASVDAWSEQRSGRKPDPEILRWRAPPTFDEDDAAEMAGSHLLTPYRVLTVATRNEERAFTFWSYVAAHAQSDEVRQAAETMAQEELGHVAAFRRERRKAFHAGRRPGGATPSPQSAADLELKLACLLDVMAAADPDSGALREMAATSRAMANQVRTHQLQAICPPDAAADVVAEALAEAYLQGADARPGRDDYDHMQNLAQAAVRRLSTLRDGPAAAIRGR
;
A
#
# COMPACT_ATOMS: atom_id res chain seq x y z
N MET A 1 11.33 -5.45 -8.21
CA MET A 1 11.61 -4.03 -7.90
C MET A 1 10.89 -3.20 -8.94
N PRO A 2 10.26 -2.06 -8.60
CA PRO A 2 9.85 -1.12 -9.64
C PRO A 2 11.11 -0.64 -10.36
N HIS A 3 11.10 -0.73 -11.68
CA HIS A 3 12.19 -0.27 -12.53
C HIS A 3 11.67 0.91 -13.33
N LEU A 4 12.46 1.98 -13.42
CA LEU A 4 12.26 2.98 -14.46
C LEU A 4 12.34 2.22 -15.80
N ARG A 5 11.29 2.31 -16.62
CA ARG A 5 11.28 1.66 -17.95
C ARG A 5 12.36 2.28 -18.86
N SER A 6 12.80 3.49 -18.55
CA SER A 6 13.88 4.23 -19.20
C SER A 6 14.53 5.17 -18.18
N GLU A 7 15.85 5.35 -18.24
CA GLU A 7 16.50 6.45 -17.50
C GLU A 7 15.85 7.80 -17.90
N PRO A 8 15.60 8.70 -16.94
CA PRO A 8 15.11 10.04 -17.25
C PRO A 8 16.05 10.73 -18.23
N ALA A 9 15.49 11.34 -19.27
CA ALA A 9 16.25 11.91 -20.39
C ALA A 9 17.14 13.11 -20.00
N GLY A 10 17.09 13.56 -18.74
CA GLY A 10 17.95 14.60 -18.20
C GLY A 10 18.05 14.56 -16.68
N VAL A 11 18.94 15.39 -16.16
CA VAL A 11 19.12 15.64 -14.72
C VAL A 11 18.46 16.98 -14.39
N VAL A 12 17.83 17.07 -13.22
CA VAL A 12 17.27 18.33 -12.71
C VAL A 12 18.44 19.20 -12.23
N GLY A 13 18.71 20.28 -12.95
CA GLY A 13 19.87 21.15 -12.73
C GLY A 13 19.60 22.33 -11.81
N SER A 14 18.33 22.61 -11.49
CA SER A 14 17.97 23.73 -10.61
C SER A 14 16.66 23.48 -9.86
N LEU A 15 16.43 24.26 -8.81
CA LEU A 15 15.19 24.21 -8.04
C LEU A 15 13.98 24.67 -8.86
N ASN A 16 14.16 25.62 -9.78
CA ASN A 16 13.08 26.04 -10.69
C ASN A 16 12.69 24.89 -11.63
N GLU A 17 13.66 24.18 -12.22
CA GLU A 17 13.39 22.98 -13.02
C GLU A 17 12.66 21.91 -12.19
N LEU A 18 13.02 21.73 -10.91
CA LEU A 18 12.28 20.83 -10.01
C LEU A 18 10.83 21.27 -9.81
N PHE A 19 10.57 22.56 -9.58
CA PHE A 19 9.20 23.06 -9.40
C PHE A 19 8.35 22.92 -10.64
N ALA A 20 8.90 23.22 -11.82
CA ALA A 20 8.20 23.02 -13.09
C ALA A 20 7.83 21.55 -13.31
N LEU A 21 8.76 20.66 -12.99
CA LEU A 21 8.57 19.21 -13.08
C LEU A 21 7.53 18.69 -12.07
N ALA A 22 7.64 19.09 -10.80
CA ALA A 22 6.69 18.74 -9.76
C ALA A 22 5.29 19.22 -10.13
N HIS A 23 5.15 20.49 -10.51
CA HIS A 23 3.86 21.04 -10.92
C HIS A 23 3.25 20.26 -12.11
N ALA A 24 4.05 19.85 -13.09
CA ALA A 24 3.57 19.07 -14.22
C ALA A 24 3.08 17.66 -13.81
N MET A 25 3.87 16.94 -13.00
CA MET A 25 3.52 15.59 -12.53
C MET A 25 2.28 15.62 -11.63
N GLU A 26 2.23 16.55 -10.69
CA GLU A 26 1.10 16.74 -9.77
C GLU A 26 -0.18 17.13 -10.51
N SER A 27 -0.07 18.00 -11.53
CA SER A 27 -1.21 18.37 -12.38
C SER A 27 -1.76 17.16 -13.15
N GLU A 28 -0.88 16.29 -13.64
CA GLU A 28 -1.30 15.05 -14.28
C GLU A 28 -1.99 14.12 -13.26
N ALA A 29 -1.42 13.95 -12.06
CA ALA A 29 -2.01 13.12 -11.01
C ALA A 29 -3.42 13.60 -10.60
N VAL A 30 -3.61 14.91 -10.39
CA VAL A 30 -4.92 15.51 -10.12
C VAL A 30 -5.93 15.16 -11.21
N ALA A 31 -5.57 15.35 -12.48
CA ALA A 31 -6.46 15.08 -13.60
C ALA A 31 -6.84 13.59 -13.65
N ARG A 32 -5.84 12.70 -13.60
CA ARG A 32 -6.04 11.24 -13.70
C ARG A 32 -6.85 10.69 -12.55
N TYR A 33 -6.55 11.07 -11.31
CA TYR A 33 -7.30 10.58 -10.16
C TYR A 33 -8.72 11.14 -10.07
N SER A 34 -8.94 12.38 -10.54
CA SER A 34 -10.31 12.93 -10.68
C SER A 34 -11.13 12.14 -11.72
N ASP A 35 -10.51 11.77 -12.85
CA ASP A 35 -11.14 10.93 -13.87
C ASP A 35 -11.47 9.54 -13.32
N TYR A 36 -10.54 8.93 -12.55
CA TYR A 36 -10.75 7.63 -11.91
C TYR A 36 -11.87 7.68 -10.87
N ALA A 37 -11.92 8.72 -10.03
CA ALA A 37 -13.01 8.91 -9.07
C ALA A 37 -14.37 8.96 -9.77
N THR A 38 -14.46 9.71 -10.87
CA THR A 38 -15.68 9.82 -11.70
C THR A 38 -16.07 8.47 -12.30
N ALA A 39 -15.11 7.73 -12.87
CA ALA A 39 -15.34 6.41 -13.46
C ALA A 39 -15.79 5.37 -12.42
N MET A 40 -15.26 5.41 -11.19
CA MET A 40 -15.65 4.50 -10.11
C MET A 40 -17.06 4.83 -9.58
N ARG A 41 -17.40 6.12 -9.50
CA ARG A 41 -18.75 6.56 -9.13
C ARG A 41 -19.80 6.05 -10.13
N ALA A 42 -19.50 6.14 -11.43
CA ALA A 42 -20.38 5.62 -12.48
C ALA A 42 -20.62 4.10 -12.36
N GLN A 43 -19.68 3.36 -11.76
CA GLN A 43 -19.77 1.92 -11.52
C GLN A 43 -20.29 1.54 -10.11
N LYS A 44 -20.78 2.52 -9.34
CA LYS A 44 -21.26 2.33 -7.95
C LYS A 44 -20.21 1.73 -7.01
N GLN A 45 -18.94 2.04 -7.27
CA GLN A 45 -17.82 1.69 -6.39
C GLN A 45 -17.50 2.91 -5.49
N ASP A 46 -18.45 3.29 -4.62
CA ASP A 46 -18.39 4.55 -3.87
C ASP A 46 -17.13 4.68 -2.99
N ASP A 47 -16.77 3.64 -2.25
CA ASP A 47 -15.56 3.65 -1.40
C ASP A 47 -14.27 3.90 -2.21
N LEU A 48 -14.21 3.36 -3.43
CA LEU A 48 -13.06 3.51 -4.31
C LEU A 48 -13.05 4.90 -4.98
N ALA A 49 -14.23 5.43 -5.31
CA ALA A 49 -14.37 6.80 -5.79
C ALA A 49 -13.91 7.80 -4.71
N ASP A 50 -14.31 7.60 -3.45
CA ASP A 50 -13.92 8.45 -2.33
C ASP A 50 -12.40 8.38 -2.05
N LEU A 51 -11.78 7.20 -2.24
CA LEU A 51 -10.32 7.07 -2.19
C LEU A 51 -9.66 7.96 -3.25
N PHE A 52 -10.05 7.84 -4.52
CA PHE A 52 -9.43 8.60 -5.60
C PHE A 52 -9.67 10.11 -5.47
N GLU A 53 -10.84 10.53 -5.01
CA GLU A 53 -11.10 11.97 -4.75
C GLU A 53 -10.21 12.49 -3.62
N ARG A 54 -9.99 11.70 -2.56
CA ARG A 54 -9.06 12.07 -1.49
C ARG A 54 -7.63 12.22 -2.02
N ILE A 55 -7.13 11.24 -2.79
CA ILE A 55 -5.77 11.35 -3.38
C ILE A 55 -5.70 12.57 -4.30
N ALA A 56 -6.67 12.78 -5.20
CA ALA A 56 -6.71 13.97 -6.05
C ALA A 56 -6.72 15.29 -5.23
N GLN A 57 -7.35 15.30 -4.06
CA GLN A 57 -7.35 16.45 -3.16
C GLN A 57 -5.99 16.67 -2.46
N GLU A 58 -5.28 15.60 -2.13
CA GLU A 58 -3.90 15.63 -1.62
C GLU A 58 -2.97 16.23 -2.69
N GLU A 59 -3.04 15.76 -3.95
CA GLU A 59 -2.24 16.30 -5.07
C GLU A 59 -2.55 17.78 -5.37
N ARG A 60 -3.81 18.22 -5.24
CA ARG A 60 -4.14 19.66 -5.33
C ARG A 60 -3.45 20.47 -4.23
N GLY A 61 -3.29 19.88 -3.04
CA GLY A 61 -2.51 20.46 -1.94
C GLY A 61 -1.01 20.53 -2.26
N HIS A 62 -0.46 19.50 -2.90
CA HIS A 62 0.92 19.49 -3.39
C HIS A 62 1.15 20.57 -4.44
N LEU A 63 0.27 20.72 -5.43
CA LEU A 63 0.31 21.81 -6.41
C LEU A 63 0.36 23.19 -5.74
N ALA A 64 -0.53 23.44 -4.79
CA ALA A 64 -0.56 24.71 -4.06
C ALA A 64 0.74 24.96 -3.28
N SER A 65 1.34 23.89 -2.73
CA SER A 65 2.62 23.96 -2.01
C SER A 65 3.79 24.23 -2.95
N VAL A 66 3.84 23.59 -4.11
CA VAL A 66 4.85 23.82 -5.15
C VAL A 66 4.75 25.25 -5.69
N ASP A 67 3.54 25.74 -5.95
CA ASP A 67 3.29 27.13 -6.37
C ASP A 67 3.81 28.13 -5.33
N ALA A 68 3.44 27.96 -4.07
CA ALA A 68 3.87 28.83 -2.98
C ALA A 68 5.40 28.80 -2.78
N TRP A 69 5.99 27.60 -2.89
CA TRP A 69 7.43 27.44 -2.71
C TRP A 69 8.23 28.05 -3.86
N SER A 70 7.77 27.87 -5.11
CA SER A 70 8.36 28.50 -6.29
C SER A 70 8.32 30.02 -6.18
N GLU A 71 7.17 30.59 -5.80
CA GLU A 71 7.01 32.03 -5.63
C GLU A 71 7.93 32.57 -4.52
N GLN A 72 8.02 31.87 -3.39
CA GLN A 72 8.89 32.27 -2.28
C GLN A 72 10.38 32.26 -2.65
N ARG A 73 10.82 31.28 -3.45
CA ARG A 73 12.25 31.10 -3.79
C ARG A 73 12.69 31.88 -5.02
N SER A 74 11.81 32.05 -6.00
CA SER A 74 12.15 32.60 -7.32
C SER A 74 11.37 33.86 -7.70
N GLY A 75 10.34 34.22 -6.93
CA GLY A 75 9.43 35.33 -7.25
C GLY A 75 8.55 35.07 -8.48
N ARG A 76 8.41 33.81 -8.87
CA ARG A 76 7.62 33.35 -10.01
C ARG A 76 6.97 32.02 -9.71
N LYS A 77 5.83 31.78 -10.35
CA LYS A 77 5.21 30.46 -10.44
C LYS A 77 6.08 29.47 -11.23
N PRO A 78 5.88 28.16 -11.04
CA PRO A 78 6.51 27.13 -11.85
C PRO A 78 6.22 27.37 -13.34
N ASP A 79 7.28 27.40 -14.15
CA ASP A 79 7.18 27.62 -15.59
C ASP A 79 7.57 26.32 -16.32
N PRO A 80 6.61 25.60 -16.94
CA PRO A 80 6.90 24.35 -17.63
C PRO A 80 7.85 24.53 -18.83
N GLU A 81 7.94 25.73 -19.41
CA GLU A 81 8.76 25.99 -20.60
C GLU A 81 10.27 25.97 -20.30
N ILE A 82 10.68 26.01 -19.03
CA ILE A 82 12.09 25.92 -18.63
C ILE A 82 12.62 24.47 -18.70
N LEU A 83 11.73 23.48 -18.77
CA LEU A 83 12.09 22.08 -18.84
C LEU A 83 12.69 21.75 -20.22
N ARG A 84 14.00 21.46 -20.22
CA ARG A 84 14.75 21.15 -21.45
C ARG A 84 14.52 19.72 -21.96
N TRP A 85 13.79 18.92 -21.20
CA TRP A 85 13.49 17.52 -21.47
C TRP A 85 12.14 17.19 -20.85
N ARG A 86 11.46 16.17 -21.37
CA ARG A 86 10.18 15.70 -20.81
C ARG A 86 10.43 14.65 -19.74
N ALA A 87 9.77 14.80 -18.59
CA ALA A 87 9.70 13.76 -17.59
C ALA A 87 9.18 12.45 -18.20
N PRO A 88 9.67 11.28 -17.76
CA PRO A 88 9.00 10.02 -18.07
C PRO A 88 7.53 10.10 -17.63
N PRO A 89 6.58 9.58 -18.41
CA PRO A 89 5.18 9.61 -18.02
C PRO A 89 4.97 8.80 -16.72
N THR A 90 4.37 9.43 -15.71
CA THR A 90 3.96 8.75 -14.47
C THR A 90 2.79 7.80 -14.76
N PHE A 91 1.92 8.19 -15.70
CA PHE A 91 0.78 7.43 -16.18
C PHE A 91 1.08 6.96 -17.60
N ASP A 92 1.39 5.66 -17.75
CA ASP A 92 1.61 5.05 -19.06
C ASP A 92 0.32 5.13 -19.90
N GLU A 93 0.45 5.30 -21.22
CA GLU A 93 -0.68 5.27 -22.14
C GLU A 93 -1.43 3.94 -22.09
N ASP A 94 -0.72 2.82 -21.88
CA ASP A 94 -1.32 1.50 -21.69
C ASP A 94 -2.15 1.44 -20.39
N ASP A 95 -1.64 2.01 -19.31
CA ASP A 95 -2.34 2.06 -18.01
C ASP A 95 -3.55 3.00 -18.09
N ALA A 96 -3.42 4.13 -18.78
CA ALA A 96 -4.51 5.06 -19.04
C ALA A 96 -5.59 4.44 -19.95
N ALA A 97 -5.19 3.68 -20.97
CA ALA A 97 -6.10 2.95 -21.84
C ALA A 97 -6.80 1.79 -21.12
N GLU A 98 -6.09 1.05 -20.27
CA GLU A 98 -6.69 0.02 -19.41
C GLU A 98 -7.77 0.64 -18.52
N MET A 99 -7.48 1.80 -17.93
CA MET A 99 -8.40 2.55 -17.06
C MET A 99 -9.60 3.18 -17.80
N ALA A 100 -9.42 3.64 -19.04
CA ALA A 100 -10.47 4.27 -19.84
C ALA A 100 -11.35 3.25 -20.59
N GLY A 101 -10.82 2.08 -20.93
CA GLY A 101 -11.39 1.20 -21.95
C GLY A 101 -12.32 0.09 -21.48
N SER A 102 -12.52 -0.12 -20.16
CA SER A 102 -13.22 -1.33 -19.70
C SER A 102 -14.22 -1.09 -18.58
N HIS A 103 -15.51 -1.35 -18.87
CA HIS A 103 -16.57 -1.56 -17.88
C HIS A 103 -16.37 -2.83 -17.00
N LEU A 104 -15.21 -3.50 -17.11
CA LEU A 104 -14.88 -4.74 -16.40
C LEU A 104 -13.67 -4.60 -15.46
N LEU A 105 -13.19 -3.37 -15.21
CA LEU A 105 -12.11 -3.19 -14.23
C LEU A 105 -12.63 -3.44 -12.81
N THR A 106 -12.24 -4.58 -12.25
CA THR A 106 -12.43 -4.84 -10.82
C THR A 106 -11.66 -3.81 -10.00
N PRO A 107 -12.14 -3.43 -8.79
CA PRO A 107 -11.40 -2.57 -7.86
C PRO A 107 -9.93 -2.98 -7.67
N TYR A 108 -9.66 -4.29 -7.64
CA TYR A 108 -8.31 -4.83 -7.53
C TYR A 108 -7.40 -4.42 -8.70
N ARG A 109 -7.89 -4.46 -9.94
CA ARG A 109 -7.11 -4.07 -11.13
C ARG A 109 -6.85 -2.58 -11.15
N VAL A 110 -7.87 -1.77 -10.90
CA VAL A 110 -7.74 -0.31 -10.81
C VAL A 110 -6.67 0.08 -9.78
N LEU A 111 -6.72 -0.51 -8.59
CA LEU A 111 -5.74 -0.25 -7.54
C LEU A 111 -4.35 -0.80 -7.87
N THR A 112 -4.24 -1.83 -8.71
CA THR A 112 -2.96 -2.33 -9.21
C THR A 112 -2.32 -1.32 -10.15
N VAL A 113 -3.10 -0.73 -11.06
CA VAL A 113 -2.63 0.32 -11.98
C VAL A 113 -2.22 1.56 -11.18
N ALA A 114 -3.07 2.07 -10.29
CA ALA A 114 -2.75 3.22 -9.44
C ALA A 114 -1.47 3.00 -8.61
N THR A 115 -1.31 1.82 -8.00
CA THR A 115 -0.08 1.49 -7.25
C THR A 115 1.17 1.58 -8.14
N ARG A 116 1.10 1.15 -9.41
CA ARG A 116 2.24 1.19 -10.33
C ARG A 116 2.58 2.63 -10.73
N ASN A 117 1.57 3.48 -10.91
CA ASN A 117 1.76 4.90 -11.22
C ASN A 117 2.58 5.58 -10.11
N GLU A 118 2.18 5.39 -8.85
CA GLU A 118 2.91 5.99 -7.71
C GLU A 118 4.28 5.35 -7.48
N GLU A 119 4.42 4.04 -7.72
CA GLU A 119 5.74 3.40 -7.66
C GLU A 119 6.69 3.99 -8.72
N ARG A 120 6.19 4.38 -9.90
CA ARG A 120 6.98 5.08 -10.92
C ARG A 120 7.34 6.50 -10.47
N ALA A 121 6.38 7.25 -9.91
CA ALA A 121 6.63 8.59 -9.38
C ALA A 121 7.68 8.56 -8.26
N PHE A 122 7.53 7.65 -7.29
CA PHE A 122 8.51 7.42 -6.23
C PHE A 122 9.91 7.13 -6.77
N THR A 123 10.00 6.22 -7.75
CA THR A 123 11.28 5.83 -8.34
C THR A 123 11.92 7.01 -9.08
N PHE A 124 11.11 7.82 -9.75
CA PHE A 124 11.56 9.02 -10.44
C PHE A 124 12.10 10.06 -9.46
N TRP A 125 11.36 10.39 -8.39
CA TRP A 125 11.83 11.35 -7.39
C TRP A 125 13.07 10.86 -6.65
N SER A 126 13.15 9.55 -6.36
CA SER A 126 14.35 8.92 -5.81
C SER A 126 15.56 9.06 -6.75
N TYR A 127 15.34 8.93 -8.06
CA TYR A 127 16.39 9.16 -9.05
C TYR A 127 16.84 10.63 -9.07
N VAL A 128 15.90 11.58 -9.04
CA VAL A 128 16.21 13.02 -8.99
C VAL A 128 17.02 13.35 -7.73
N ALA A 129 16.61 12.84 -6.57
CA ALA A 129 17.33 13.03 -5.31
C ALA A 129 18.77 12.48 -5.37
N ALA A 130 18.95 11.28 -5.93
CA ALA A 130 20.26 10.63 -6.04
C ALA A 130 21.23 11.36 -6.99
N HIS A 131 20.72 12.08 -7.98
CA HIS A 131 21.51 12.81 -8.98
C HIS A 131 21.52 14.33 -8.77
N ALA A 132 20.94 14.82 -7.68
CA ALA A 132 20.84 16.23 -7.37
C ALA A 132 22.24 16.84 -7.14
N GLN A 133 22.49 17.98 -7.80
CA GLN A 133 23.76 18.72 -7.66
C GLN A 133 23.76 19.70 -6.48
N SER A 134 22.59 19.96 -5.88
CA SER A 134 22.45 20.80 -4.69
C SER A 134 21.62 20.09 -3.62
N ASP A 135 21.94 20.37 -2.36
CA ASP A 135 21.19 19.82 -1.22
C ASP A 135 19.73 20.25 -1.23
N GLU A 136 19.41 21.44 -1.76
CA GLU A 136 18.03 21.91 -1.85
C GLU A 136 17.20 21.09 -2.83
N VAL A 137 17.74 20.77 -4.01
CA VAL A 137 17.07 19.90 -4.99
C VAL A 137 16.94 18.48 -4.44
N ARG A 138 17.98 18.00 -3.75
CA ARG A 138 17.95 16.69 -3.10
C ARG A 138 16.83 16.58 -2.07
N GLN A 139 16.76 17.52 -1.13
CA GLN A 139 15.73 17.54 -0.08
C GLN A 139 14.33 17.71 -0.67
N ALA A 140 14.17 18.57 -1.69
CA ALA A 140 12.90 18.73 -2.37
C ALA A 140 12.42 17.41 -3.00
N ALA A 141 13.30 16.72 -3.73
CA ALA A 141 12.98 15.44 -4.36
C ALA A 141 12.76 14.31 -3.34
N GLU A 142 13.49 14.30 -2.21
CA GLU A 142 13.25 13.37 -1.10
C GLU A 142 11.85 13.57 -0.49
N THR A 143 11.41 14.82 -0.32
CA THR A 143 10.04 15.13 0.14
C THR A 143 9.01 14.60 -0.84
N MET A 144 9.14 14.87 -2.14
CA MET A 144 8.21 14.35 -3.15
C MET A 144 8.16 12.82 -3.10
N ALA A 145 9.32 12.15 -3.08
CA ALA A 145 9.39 10.69 -2.98
C ALA A 145 8.67 10.13 -1.74
N GLN A 146 8.74 10.84 -0.61
CA GLN A 146 8.08 10.43 0.61
C GLN A 146 6.54 10.53 0.52
N GLU A 147 6.01 11.54 -0.16
CA GLU A 147 4.57 11.67 -0.42
C GLU A 147 4.07 10.51 -1.30
N GLU A 148 4.81 10.17 -2.37
CA GLU A 148 4.44 9.05 -3.25
C GLU A 148 4.39 7.71 -2.52
N LEU A 149 5.28 7.48 -1.54
CA LEU A 149 5.22 6.28 -0.71
C LEU A 149 3.95 6.22 0.14
N GLY A 150 3.44 7.38 0.57
CA GLY A 150 2.14 7.51 1.24
C GLY A 150 1.00 7.02 0.35
N HIS A 151 0.97 7.46 -0.91
CA HIS A 151 -0.03 7.04 -1.89
C HIS A 151 0.10 5.54 -2.23
N VAL A 152 1.33 5.03 -2.44
CA VAL A 152 1.59 3.59 -2.64
C VAL A 152 1.04 2.77 -1.49
N ALA A 153 1.27 3.18 -0.24
CA ALA A 153 0.77 2.48 0.94
C ALA A 153 -0.77 2.48 0.97
N ALA A 154 -1.39 3.64 0.68
CA ALA A 154 -2.84 3.77 0.61
C ALA A 154 -3.45 2.83 -0.44
N PHE A 155 -2.94 2.82 -1.67
CA PHE A 155 -3.45 1.95 -2.73
C PHE A 155 -3.20 0.47 -2.44
N ARG A 156 -2.04 0.09 -1.89
CA ARG A 156 -1.76 -1.30 -1.52
C ARG A 156 -2.73 -1.80 -0.45
N ARG A 157 -3.08 -0.96 0.54
CA ARG A 157 -4.06 -1.30 1.57
C ARG A 157 -5.45 -1.54 0.97
N GLU A 158 -5.94 -0.62 0.16
CA GLU A 158 -7.26 -0.79 -0.49
C GLU A 158 -7.25 -1.98 -1.46
N ARG A 159 -6.12 -2.26 -2.12
CA ARG A 159 -5.98 -3.41 -3.02
C ARG A 159 -6.12 -4.73 -2.27
N ARG A 160 -5.55 -4.84 -1.06
CA ARG A 160 -5.73 -6.02 -0.19
C ARG A 160 -7.20 -6.21 0.17
N LYS A 161 -7.90 -5.13 0.57
CA LYS A 161 -9.35 -5.20 0.85
C LYS A 161 -10.14 -5.69 -0.37
N ALA A 162 -9.88 -5.13 -1.55
CA ALA A 162 -10.53 -5.52 -2.80
C ALA A 162 -10.27 -7.00 -3.16
N PHE A 163 -9.04 -7.47 -2.96
CA PHE A 163 -8.68 -8.88 -3.18
C PHE A 163 -9.48 -9.82 -2.28
N HIS A 164 -9.62 -9.50 -0.99
CA HIS A 164 -10.38 -10.32 -0.04
C HIS A 164 -11.89 -10.27 -0.30
N ALA A 165 -12.43 -9.10 -0.68
CA ALA A 165 -13.83 -8.99 -1.05
C ALA A 165 -14.19 -9.90 -2.24
N GLY A 166 -13.33 -9.96 -3.27
CA GLY A 166 -13.56 -10.79 -4.46
C GLY A 166 -13.39 -12.31 -4.26
N ARG A 167 -12.81 -12.75 -3.14
CA ARG A 167 -12.49 -14.16 -2.87
C ARG A 167 -13.47 -14.88 -1.93
N ARG A 168 -14.51 -14.20 -1.45
CA ARG A 168 -15.40 -14.72 -0.40
C ARG A 168 -16.60 -15.48 -1.00
N PRO A 169 -16.68 -16.82 -0.89
CA PRO A 169 -17.93 -17.54 -1.04
C PRO A 169 -18.79 -17.32 0.22
N GLY A 170 -20.11 -17.18 0.06
CA GLY A 170 -21.05 -16.81 1.12
C GLY A 170 -20.92 -17.63 2.43
N GLY A 171 -20.22 -17.07 3.41
CA GLY A 171 -20.11 -17.57 4.79
C GLY A 171 -20.50 -16.50 5.82
N ALA A 172 -20.53 -16.89 7.10
CA ALA A 172 -20.94 -16.05 8.23
C ALA A 172 -20.31 -14.65 8.20
N THR A 173 -21.11 -13.63 8.53
CA THR A 173 -20.67 -12.23 8.53
C THR A 173 -19.51 -12.06 9.51
N PRO A 174 -18.29 -11.73 9.02
CA PRO A 174 -17.15 -11.55 9.89
C PRO A 174 -17.36 -10.30 10.75
N SER A 175 -16.98 -10.39 12.02
CA SER A 175 -17.05 -9.28 12.97
C SER A 175 -15.64 -8.85 13.38
N PRO A 176 -15.47 -7.57 13.80
CA PRO A 176 -14.25 -7.16 14.48
C PRO A 176 -14.02 -8.01 15.74
N GLN A 177 -12.83 -8.57 15.85
CA GLN A 177 -12.36 -9.31 17.02
C GLN A 177 -10.97 -8.80 17.41
N SER A 178 -10.67 -8.86 18.71
CA SER A 178 -9.35 -8.51 19.25
C SER A 178 -8.26 -9.38 18.60
N ALA A 179 -7.21 -8.74 18.09
CA ALA A 179 -6.05 -9.45 17.52
C ALA A 179 -5.37 -10.33 18.60
N ALA A 180 -5.34 -9.90 19.86
CA ALA A 180 -4.80 -10.71 20.95
C ALA A 180 -5.62 -12.00 21.18
N ASP A 181 -6.95 -11.90 21.10
CA ASP A 181 -7.83 -13.06 21.28
C ASP A 181 -7.76 -14.01 20.08
N LEU A 182 -7.65 -13.46 18.87
CA LEU A 182 -7.44 -14.25 17.66
C LEU A 182 -6.08 -14.95 17.65
N GLU A 183 -5.02 -14.34 18.18
CA GLU A 183 -3.72 -15.00 18.36
C GLU A 183 -3.82 -16.18 19.34
N LEU A 184 -4.54 -16.02 20.45
CA LEU A 184 -4.80 -17.13 21.38
C LEU A 184 -5.65 -18.24 20.73
N LYS A 185 -6.69 -17.86 19.98
CA LYS A 185 -7.51 -18.79 19.22
C LYS A 185 -6.66 -19.57 18.20
N LEU A 186 -5.78 -18.88 17.48
CA LEU A 186 -4.87 -19.52 16.53
C LEU A 186 -3.92 -20.49 17.23
N ALA A 187 -3.36 -20.12 18.38
CA ALA A 187 -2.53 -21.03 19.17
C ALA A 187 -3.27 -22.33 19.52
N CYS A 188 -4.52 -22.23 19.99
CA CYS A 188 -5.35 -23.40 20.30
C CYS A 188 -5.62 -24.27 19.05
N LEU A 189 -5.93 -23.67 17.91
CA LEU A 189 -6.14 -24.42 16.66
C LEU A 189 -4.86 -25.15 16.23
N LEU A 190 -3.70 -24.51 16.36
CA LEU A 190 -2.41 -25.10 16.04
C LEU A 190 -2.03 -26.24 17.00
N ASP A 191 -2.35 -26.12 18.29
CA ASP A 191 -2.14 -27.22 19.25
C ASP A 191 -2.99 -28.44 18.88
N VAL A 192 -4.26 -28.23 18.50
CA VAL A 192 -5.15 -29.32 18.05
C VAL A 192 -4.59 -30.00 16.80
N MET A 193 -4.10 -29.23 15.83
CA MET A 193 -3.45 -29.78 14.64
C MET A 193 -2.16 -30.53 14.98
N ALA A 194 -1.34 -30.02 15.89
CA ALA A 194 -0.10 -30.67 16.34
C ALA A 194 -0.36 -31.95 17.15
N ALA A 195 -1.49 -32.03 17.87
CA ALA A 195 -1.87 -33.25 18.58
C ALA A 195 -2.27 -34.39 17.63
N ALA A 196 -2.74 -34.06 16.42
CA ALA A 196 -3.08 -35.03 15.39
C ALA A 196 -1.84 -35.60 14.65
N ASP A 197 -0.69 -34.92 14.74
CA ASP A 197 0.58 -35.35 14.14
C ASP A 197 1.77 -35.08 15.09
N PRO A 198 2.26 -36.10 15.83
CA PRO A 198 3.31 -35.96 16.84
C PRO A 198 4.65 -35.40 16.30
N ASP A 199 4.91 -35.51 15.01
CA ASP A 199 6.14 -35.03 14.36
C ASP A 199 6.04 -33.56 13.90
N SER A 200 4.90 -32.91 14.11
CA SER A 200 4.67 -31.51 13.76
C SER A 200 5.29 -30.51 14.76
N GLY A 201 6.62 -30.57 14.94
CA GLY A 201 7.40 -29.60 15.73
C GLY A 201 7.16 -28.15 15.31
N ALA A 202 7.01 -27.90 14.01
CA ALA A 202 6.73 -26.58 13.45
C ALA A 202 5.38 -26.00 13.90
N LEU A 203 4.33 -26.82 14.03
CA LEU A 203 3.02 -26.36 14.51
C LEU A 203 3.07 -25.95 15.99
N ARG A 204 3.83 -26.69 16.82
CA ARG A 204 4.04 -26.34 18.24
C ARG A 204 4.82 -25.05 18.39
N GLU A 205 5.85 -24.84 17.58
CA GLU A 205 6.61 -23.59 17.55
C GLU A 205 5.70 -22.42 17.15
N MET A 206 4.93 -22.56 16.06
CA MET A 206 3.97 -21.54 15.64
C MET A 206 2.93 -21.23 16.72
N ALA A 207 2.41 -22.24 17.45
CA ALA A 207 1.49 -22.02 18.56
C ALA A 207 2.14 -21.23 19.70
N ALA A 208 3.41 -21.50 20.03
CA ALA A 208 4.17 -20.73 21.01
C ALA A 208 4.37 -19.28 20.55
N THR A 209 4.73 -19.07 19.28
CA THR A 209 4.83 -17.74 18.67
C THR A 209 3.50 -16.98 18.76
N SER A 210 2.37 -17.61 18.43
CA SER A 210 1.04 -16.98 18.53
C SER A 210 0.75 -16.50 19.96
N ARG A 211 1.03 -17.32 20.98
CA ARG A 211 0.84 -16.91 22.39
C ARG A 211 1.73 -15.72 22.78
N ALA A 212 2.97 -15.70 22.29
CA ALA A 212 3.87 -14.57 22.53
C ALA A 212 3.35 -13.29 21.84
N MET A 213 2.91 -13.39 20.59
CA MET A 213 2.32 -12.27 19.83
C MET A 213 1.02 -11.76 20.48
N ALA A 214 0.20 -12.64 21.05
CA ALA A 214 -1.00 -12.25 21.80
C ALA A 214 -0.67 -11.33 22.98
N ASN A 215 0.44 -11.58 23.68
CA ASN A 215 0.89 -10.74 24.79
C ASN A 215 1.44 -9.39 24.30
N GLN A 216 2.16 -9.39 23.18
CA GLN A 216 2.73 -8.18 22.58
C GLN A 216 1.64 -7.25 22.05
N VAL A 217 0.65 -7.76 21.32
CA VAL A 217 -0.39 -6.92 20.70
C VAL A 217 -1.45 -6.42 21.68
N ARG A 218 -1.55 -7.00 22.88
CA ARG A 218 -2.62 -6.68 23.86
C ARG A 218 -2.65 -5.20 24.23
N THR A 219 -1.49 -4.56 24.31
CA THR A 219 -1.35 -3.12 24.60
C THR A 219 -1.82 -2.23 23.45
N HIS A 220 -1.83 -2.74 22.21
CA HIS A 220 -2.15 -1.99 21.01
C HIS A 220 -3.64 -2.06 20.61
N GLN A 221 -4.47 -2.85 21.31
CA GLN A 221 -5.93 -2.97 21.10
C GLN A 221 -6.35 -3.18 19.63
N LEU A 222 -5.48 -3.81 18.85
CA LEU A 222 -5.67 -4.01 17.42
C LEU A 222 -6.87 -4.93 17.16
N GLN A 223 -7.66 -4.59 16.14
CA GLN A 223 -8.81 -5.38 15.72
C GLN A 223 -8.52 -6.07 14.39
N ALA A 224 -9.04 -7.28 14.22
CA ALA A 224 -9.04 -7.99 12.95
C ALA A 224 -10.45 -8.43 12.59
N ILE A 225 -10.76 -8.40 11.29
CA ILE A 225 -12.05 -8.85 10.77
C ILE A 225 -11.94 -10.35 10.45
N CYS A 226 -12.52 -11.19 11.31
CA CYS A 226 -12.43 -12.64 11.18
C CYS A 226 -13.80 -13.30 11.42
N PRO A 227 -14.19 -14.33 10.65
CA PRO A 227 -15.35 -15.15 11.00
C PRO A 227 -15.18 -15.85 12.36
N PRO A 228 -16.25 -16.00 13.15
CA PRO A 228 -16.18 -16.62 14.47
C PRO A 228 -15.70 -18.08 14.42
N ASP A 229 -16.03 -18.82 13.36
CA ASP A 229 -15.65 -20.24 13.17
C ASP A 229 -14.53 -20.43 12.13
N ALA A 230 -13.71 -19.41 11.92
CA ALA A 230 -12.60 -19.45 10.97
C ALA A 230 -11.57 -20.55 11.31
N ALA A 231 -11.13 -21.27 10.28
CA ALA A 231 -10.01 -22.21 10.33
C ALA A 231 -8.66 -21.50 10.57
N ALA A 232 -7.62 -22.26 10.95
CA ALA A 232 -6.33 -21.71 11.38
C ALA A 232 -5.67 -20.79 10.33
N ASP A 233 -5.75 -21.13 9.05
CA ASP A 233 -5.22 -20.32 7.97
C ASP A 233 -5.98 -19.02 7.76
N VAL A 234 -7.32 -19.05 7.89
CA VAL A 234 -8.17 -17.86 7.80
C VAL A 234 -7.95 -16.92 8.99
N VAL A 235 -7.76 -17.47 10.19
CA VAL A 235 -7.39 -16.68 11.38
C VAL A 235 -5.98 -16.08 11.19
N ALA A 236 -5.01 -16.87 10.74
CA ALA A 236 -3.65 -16.39 10.47
C ALA A 236 -3.61 -15.29 9.41
N GLU A 237 -4.44 -15.39 8.37
CA GLU A 237 -4.60 -14.36 7.35
C GLU A 237 -5.21 -13.08 7.91
N ALA A 238 -6.28 -13.17 8.70
CA ALA A 238 -6.90 -12.01 9.33
C ALA A 238 -5.92 -11.28 10.27
N LEU A 239 -5.09 -12.02 11.00
CA LEU A 239 -4.04 -11.47 11.86
C LEU A 239 -2.94 -10.77 11.05
N ALA A 240 -2.44 -11.41 9.98
CA ALA A 240 -1.44 -10.80 9.11
C ALA A 240 -1.93 -9.47 8.53
N GLU A 241 -3.18 -9.42 8.06
CA GLU A 241 -3.79 -8.18 7.57
C GLU A 241 -3.93 -7.12 8.66
N ALA A 242 -4.37 -7.50 9.86
CA ALA A 242 -4.50 -6.57 10.98
C ALA A 242 -3.15 -5.96 11.36
N TYR A 243 -2.07 -6.74 11.41
CA TYR A 243 -0.73 -6.21 11.71
C TYR A 243 -0.22 -5.27 10.63
N LEU A 244 -0.45 -5.58 9.36
CA LEU A 244 -0.11 -4.69 8.25
C LEU A 244 -0.88 -3.36 8.35
N GLN A 245 -2.18 -3.40 8.62
CA GLN A 245 -2.99 -2.19 8.83
C GLN A 245 -2.56 -1.42 10.10
N GLY A 246 -2.18 -2.12 11.15
CA GLY A 246 -1.68 -1.53 12.40
C GLY A 246 -0.35 -0.80 12.21
N ALA A 247 0.54 -1.32 11.34
CA ALA A 247 1.77 -0.63 10.94
C ALA A 247 1.48 0.63 10.12
N ASP A 248 0.53 0.55 9.17
CA ASP A 248 0.14 1.68 8.31
C ASP A 248 -0.51 2.84 9.11
N ALA A 249 -1.19 2.55 10.23
CA ALA A 249 -1.96 3.54 11.00
C ALA A 249 -1.17 4.25 12.12
N ARG A 250 0.07 3.82 12.43
CA ARG A 250 0.87 4.35 13.55
C ARG A 250 2.20 4.92 13.05
N PRO A 251 2.38 6.25 13.07
CA PRO A 251 3.58 6.90 12.52
C PRO A 251 4.79 6.94 13.49
N GLY A 252 4.66 6.43 14.73
CA GLY A 252 5.78 6.41 15.69
C GLY A 252 6.81 5.33 15.33
N ARG A 253 8.10 5.68 15.29
CA ARG A 253 9.20 4.79 14.83
C ARG A 253 9.24 3.44 15.56
N ASP A 254 9.10 3.45 16.89
CA ASP A 254 9.16 2.23 17.70
C ASP A 254 7.91 1.36 17.54
N ASP A 255 6.73 1.98 17.47
CA ASP A 255 5.46 1.28 17.23
C ASP A 255 5.42 0.68 15.81
N TYR A 256 5.98 1.38 14.84
CA TYR A 256 6.08 0.94 13.45
C TYR A 256 6.98 -0.30 13.33
N ASP A 257 8.20 -0.24 13.85
CA ASP A 257 9.15 -1.36 13.83
C ASP A 257 8.57 -2.58 14.56
N HIS A 258 7.87 -2.36 15.68
CA HIS A 258 7.20 -3.43 16.40
C HIS A 258 6.07 -4.08 15.58
N MET A 259 5.19 -3.28 14.98
CA MET A 259 4.10 -3.80 14.14
C MET A 259 4.62 -4.49 12.87
N GLN A 260 5.70 -3.99 12.26
CA GLN A 260 6.34 -4.66 11.14
C GLN A 260 6.89 -6.04 11.51
N ASN A 261 7.54 -6.16 12.67
CA ASN A 261 8.04 -7.45 13.16
C ASN A 261 6.89 -8.45 13.38
N LEU A 262 5.77 -8.00 13.96
CA LEU A 262 4.57 -8.82 14.12
C LEU A 262 3.98 -9.24 12.77
N ALA A 263 3.87 -8.31 11.81
CA ALA A 263 3.39 -8.58 10.47
C ALA A 263 4.29 -9.61 9.74
N GLN A 264 5.60 -9.47 9.84
CA GLN A 264 6.56 -10.41 9.24
C GLN A 264 6.39 -11.82 9.82
N ALA A 265 6.28 -11.94 11.15
CA ALA A 265 6.05 -13.23 11.80
C ALA A 265 4.72 -13.86 11.36
N ALA A 266 3.65 -13.07 11.30
CA ALA A 266 2.33 -13.52 10.86
C ALA A 266 2.33 -13.99 9.39
N VAL A 267 3.00 -13.27 8.49
CA VAL A 267 3.12 -13.63 7.07
C VAL A 267 3.92 -14.92 6.89
N ARG A 268 5.05 -15.08 7.59
CA ARG A 268 5.84 -16.33 7.55
C ARG A 268 4.98 -17.52 8.01
N ARG A 269 4.26 -17.36 9.12
CA ARG A 269 3.33 -18.38 9.66
C ARG A 269 2.23 -18.73 8.67
N LEU A 270 1.63 -17.73 8.03
CA LEU A 270 0.59 -17.93 7.01
C LEU A 270 1.13 -18.71 5.80
N SER A 271 2.34 -18.39 5.34
CA SER A 271 3.00 -19.15 4.26
C SER A 271 3.16 -20.61 4.67
N THR A 272 3.74 -20.88 5.84
CA THR A 272 3.92 -22.25 6.35
C THR A 272 2.59 -23.01 6.46
N LEU A 273 1.50 -22.36 6.88
CA LEU A 273 0.17 -22.98 6.95
C LEU A 273 -0.43 -23.31 5.58
N ARG A 274 -0.11 -22.52 4.56
CA ARG A 274 -0.60 -22.71 3.18
C ARG A 274 0.26 -23.71 2.39
N ASP A 275 1.57 -23.73 2.66
CA ASP A 275 2.56 -24.54 1.94
C ASP A 275 2.87 -25.86 2.65
N GLY A 276 2.54 -25.99 3.94
CA GLY A 276 2.81 -27.17 4.77
C GLY A 276 1.78 -28.31 4.61
N PRO A 277 1.95 -29.43 5.35
CA PRO A 277 1.09 -30.62 5.27
C PRO A 277 -0.40 -30.37 5.59
N ALA A 278 -0.77 -29.21 6.14
CA ALA A 278 -2.15 -28.76 6.28
C ALA A 278 -2.86 -28.53 4.93
N ALA A 279 -2.13 -28.34 3.83
CA ALA A 279 -2.68 -28.36 2.47
C ALA A 279 -3.16 -29.77 2.07
N ALA A 280 -2.54 -30.83 2.58
CA ALA A 280 -2.92 -32.22 2.29
C ALA A 280 -4.23 -32.64 2.96
N ILE A 281 -4.68 -31.92 4.00
CA ILE A 281 -5.97 -32.15 4.68
C ILE A 281 -7.13 -31.53 3.87
N ARG A 282 -6.89 -30.51 3.02
CA ARG A 282 -7.91 -29.91 2.15
C ARG A 282 -8.23 -30.71 0.89
N GLY A 283 -7.46 -31.77 0.62
CA GLY A 283 -7.57 -32.59 -0.59
C GLY A 283 -8.29 -33.94 -0.40
N ARG A 284 -9.03 -34.13 0.70
CA ARG A 284 -9.85 -35.34 0.93
C ARG A 284 -11.29 -34.97 1.22
#